data_AF-A0A484B1Q7-F1
#
_entry.id   AF-A0A484B1Q7-F1
#
_cell.length_a   1.000
_cell.length_b   1.000
_cell.length_c   1.000
_cell.angle_alpha   90.00
_cell.angle_beta   90.00
_cell.angle_gamma   90.00
#
_symmetry.space_group_name_H-M   'P 1'
#
loop_
_entity.id
_entity.type
_entity.pdbx_description
1 polymer ?
#
loop_
_entity_poly.entity_id
_entity_poly.type
_entity_poly.pdbx_seq_one_letter_code
_entity_poly.pdbx_strand_id
1 'polypeptide(L)'
;MRAHQACAIESAALHNQNFQVFVLFACRTYLEKPAHIIDALLSYKNIKFRELNIGTYILDTPITDWLKLNDFYRSSFLMHHLSDLLRLLTLYRYGGIYLDMDVMLLRTFEDLHLNYACSMGNQSISNSILGLEPKGFGHQLAEWLLQDFRKNLMYYAIER
;
A
#
# COMPACT_ATOMS: atom_id res chain seq x y z
N MET A 1 -13.49 -6.06 -4.45
CA MET A 1 -14.04 -4.80 -3.96
C MET A 1 -15.45 -5.01 -3.44
N ARG A 2 -15.63 -4.79 -2.13
CA ARG A 2 -16.93 -4.72 -1.44
C ARG A 2 -17.31 -3.23 -1.26
N ALA A 3 -18.56 -2.96 -0.89
CA ALA A 3 -19.05 -1.59 -0.71
C ALA A 3 -18.20 -0.74 0.25
N HIS A 4 -17.81 -1.28 1.42
CA HIS A 4 -16.97 -0.54 2.38
C HIS A 4 -15.60 -0.14 1.79
N GLN A 5 -15.03 -0.97 0.91
CA GLN A 5 -13.76 -0.66 0.24
C GLN A 5 -13.92 0.45 -0.80
N ALA A 6 -15.08 0.49 -1.46
CA ALA A 6 -15.41 1.59 -2.36
C ALA A 6 -15.56 2.92 -1.59
N CYS A 7 -16.19 2.90 -0.42
CA CYS A 7 -16.30 4.08 0.44
C CYS A 7 -14.93 4.61 0.90
N ALA A 8 -13.98 3.72 1.23
CA ALA A 8 -12.62 4.13 1.55
C ALA A 8 -11.96 4.87 0.38
N ILE A 9 -11.99 4.30 -0.82
CA ILE A 9 -11.43 4.92 -2.04
C ILE A 9 -12.11 6.26 -2.34
N GLU A 10 -13.46 6.28 -2.31
CA GLU A 10 -14.25 7.48 -2.55
C GLU A 10 -13.89 8.59 -1.57
N SER A 11 -13.84 8.29 -0.26
CA SER A 11 -13.49 9.27 0.76
C SER A 11 -12.11 9.87 0.53
N ALA A 12 -11.14 9.05 0.11
CA ALA A 12 -9.80 9.52 -0.21
C ALA A 12 -9.81 10.47 -1.42
N ALA A 13 -10.55 10.15 -2.47
CA ALA A 13 -10.66 10.97 -3.67
C ALA A 13 -11.45 12.28 -3.44
N LEU A 14 -12.55 12.20 -2.70
CA LEU A 14 -13.45 13.31 -2.41
C LEU A 14 -12.77 14.38 -1.57
N HIS A 15 -12.02 13.98 -0.54
CA HIS A 15 -11.37 14.89 0.40
C HIS A 15 -9.98 15.38 -0.06
N ASN A 16 -9.42 14.81 -1.13
CA ASN A 16 -8.08 15.17 -1.64
C ASN A 16 -8.13 15.39 -3.16
N GLN A 17 -8.87 16.41 -3.58
CA GLN A 17 -9.12 16.69 -5.01
C GLN A 17 -7.84 17.04 -5.78
N ASN A 18 -6.81 17.53 -5.09
CA ASN A 18 -5.51 17.85 -5.69
C ASN A 18 -4.56 16.64 -5.74
N PHE A 19 -4.89 15.53 -5.08
CA PHE A 19 -4.09 14.30 -5.14
C PHE A 19 -4.61 13.35 -6.20
N GLN A 20 -3.71 12.54 -6.77
CA GLN A 20 -4.10 11.36 -7.52
C GLN A 20 -4.25 10.17 -6.57
N VAL A 21 -5.39 9.49 -6.61
CA VAL A 21 -5.69 8.30 -5.81
C VAL A 21 -5.49 7.06 -6.67
N PHE A 22 -4.41 6.33 -6.41
CA PHE A 22 -4.11 5.09 -7.10
C PHE A 22 -4.65 3.89 -6.33
N VAL A 23 -5.53 3.11 -6.96
CA VAL A 23 -6.00 1.82 -6.44
C VAL A 23 -5.20 0.72 -7.11
N LEU A 24 -4.36 0.05 -6.33
CA LEU A 24 -3.41 -0.95 -6.82
C LEU A 24 -3.98 -2.36 -6.72
N PHE A 25 -3.91 -3.10 -7.81
CA PHE A 25 -4.40 -4.47 -7.92
C PHE A 25 -3.23 -5.40 -8.23
N ALA A 26 -2.96 -6.38 -7.35
CA ALA A 26 -1.98 -7.43 -7.61
C ALA A 26 -2.41 -8.41 -8.72
N CYS A 27 -3.71 -8.44 -9.02
CA CYS A 27 -4.33 -9.21 -10.10
C CYS A 27 -5.68 -8.59 -10.48
N ARG A 28 -6.21 -8.88 -11.68
CA ARG A 28 -7.43 -8.27 -12.26
C ARG A 28 -8.76 -8.65 -11.59
N THR A 29 -8.79 -8.75 -10.27
CA THR A 29 -10.00 -9.06 -9.50
C THR A 29 -11.10 -8.02 -9.63
N TYR A 30 -10.80 -6.80 -10.07
CA TYR A 30 -11.81 -5.76 -10.28
C TYR A 30 -12.73 -6.04 -11.48
N LEU A 31 -12.27 -6.83 -12.47
CA LEU A 31 -13.10 -7.23 -13.62
C LEU A 31 -14.29 -8.10 -13.22
N GLU A 32 -14.23 -8.73 -12.06
CA GLU A 32 -15.27 -9.59 -11.50
C GLU A 32 -16.24 -8.82 -10.58
N LYS A 33 -16.16 -7.49 -10.55
CA LYS A 33 -16.95 -6.66 -9.62
C LYS A 33 -18.13 -5.99 -10.33
N PRO A 34 -19.20 -5.66 -9.59
CA PRO A 34 -20.37 -5.03 -10.18
C PRO A 34 -19.98 -3.73 -10.91
N ALA A 35 -20.37 -3.62 -12.18
CA ALA A 35 -20.00 -2.50 -13.04
C ALA A 35 -20.34 -1.14 -12.39
N HIS A 36 -21.52 -1.01 -11.77
CA HIS A 36 -21.95 0.24 -11.15
C HIS A 36 -21.02 0.78 -10.06
N ILE A 37 -20.38 -0.08 -9.23
CA ILE A 37 -19.42 0.38 -8.21
C ILE A 37 -18.15 0.89 -8.88
N ILE A 38 -17.68 0.18 -9.89
CA ILE A 38 -16.48 0.54 -10.65
C ILE A 38 -16.71 1.87 -11.38
N ASP A 39 -17.86 1.99 -12.07
CA ASP A 39 -18.24 3.19 -12.82
C ASP A 39 -18.37 4.41 -11.90
N ALA A 40 -18.97 4.24 -10.71
CA ALA A 40 -19.07 5.30 -9.71
C ALA A 40 -17.68 5.79 -9.27
N LEU A 41 -16.75 4.89 -8.96
CA LEU A 41 -15.39 5.25 -8.58
C LEU A 41 -14.62 5.90 -9.74
N LEU A 42 -14.77 5.39 -10.97
CA LEU A 42 -14.10 5.95 -12.14
C LEU A 42 -14.69 7.30 -12.61
N SER A 43 -15.86 7.70 -12.09
CA SER A 43 -16.40 9.04 -12.31
C SER A 43 -15.57 10.16 -11.64
N TYR A 44 -14.80 9.81 -10.60
CA TYR A 44 -13.86 10.74 -9.96
C TYR A 44 -12.60 10.89 -10.82
N LYS A 45 -12.31 12.13 -11.25
CA LYS A 45 -11.21 12.44 -12.17
C LYS A 45 -9.82 12.06 -11.63
N ASN A 46 -9.66 12.06 -10.31
CA ASN A 46 -8.42 11.76 -9.61
C ASN A 46 -8.27 10.29 -9.18
N ILE A 47 -9.26 9.42 -9.41
CA ILE A 47 -9.10 7.97 -9.19
C ILE A 47 -8.42 7.33 -10.40
N LYS A 48 -7.44 6.45 -10.13
CA LYS A 48 -6.69 5.68 -11.13
C LYS A 48 -6.53 4.24 -10.68
N PHE A 49 -7.10 3.29 -11.43
CA PHE A 49 -6.86 1.88 -11.19
C PHE A 49 -5.56 1.45 -11.88
N ARG A 50 -4.72 0.69 -11.18
CA ARG A 50 -3.44 0.18 -11.69
C ARG A 50 -3.26 -1.28 -11.33
N GLU A 51 -2.88 -2.08 -12.32
CA GLU A 51 -2.47 -3.45 -12.11
C GLU A 51 -0.96 -3.49 -11.88
N LEU A 52 -0.52 -4.25 -10.89
CA LEU A 52 0.87 -4.45 -10.56
C LEU A 52 1.31 -5.84 -11.02
N ASN A 53 2.42 -5.88 -11.76
CA ASN A 53 3.19 -7.11 -11.92
C ASN A 53 4.23 -7.15 -10.80
N ILE A 54 4.00 -7.98 -9.78
CA ILE A 54 4.87 -8.04 -8.58
C ILE A 54 6.33 -8.34 -8.95
N GLY A 55 6.54 -9.21 -9.94
CA GLY A 55 7.88 -9.62 -10.38
C GLY A 55 8.70 -8.47 -10.94
N THR A 56 8.09 -7.55 -11.70
CA THR A 56 8.77 -6.34 -12.17
C THR A 56 8.74 -5.23 -11.13
N TYR A 57 7.69 -5.17 -10.31
CA TYR A 57 7.49 -4.14 -9.29
C TYR A 57 8.45 -4.23 -8.11
N ILE A 58 9.26 -5.29 -8.01
CA ILE A 58 10.33 -5.41 -7.01
C ILE A 58 11.74 -5.13 -7.55
N LEU A 59 11.91 -5.00 -8.87
CA LEU A 59 13.24 -4.76 -9.47
C LEU A 59 13.82 -3.40 -9.06
N ASP A 60 15.13 -3.29 -8.92
CA ASP A 60 15.80 -2.05 -8.48
C ASP A 60 15.34 -1.57 -7.09
N THR A 61 15.12 -2.53 -6.18
CA THR A 61 14.85 -2.27 -4.76
C THR A 61 15.82 -3.03 -3.87
N PRO A 62 16.00 -2.63 -2.59
CA PRO A 62 16.90 -3.31 -1.65
C PRO A 62 16.57 -4.80 -1.40
N ILE A 63 15.41 -5.26 -1.86
CA ILE A 63 14.90 -6.62 -1.68
C ILE A 63 14.68 -7.37 -3.00
N THR A 64 15.19 -6.86 -4.14
CA THR A 64 15.04 -7.49 -5.47
C THR A 64 15.38 -8.97 -5.51
N ASP A 65 16.45 -9.39 -4.82
CA ASP A 65 16.88 -10.79 -4.85
C ASP A 65 16.09 -11.71 -3.94
N TRP A 66 15.31 -11.16 -3.00
CA TRP A 66 14.61 -11.96 -2.00
C TRP A 66 13.44 -12.75 -2.57
N LEU A 67 12.57 -12.11 -3.37
CA LEU A 67 11.41 -12.78 -3.97
C LEU A 67 11.81 -13.86 -4.99
N LYS A 68 13.01 -13.76 -5.57
CA LYS A 68 13.57 -14.80 -6.44
C LYS A 68 13.85 -16.11 -5.69
N LEU A 69 14.06 -16.04 -4.37
CA LEU A 69 14.32 -17.21 -3.52
C LEU A 69 13.04 -18.01 -3.20
N ASN A 70 11.87 -17.56 -3.65
CA ASN A 70 10.57 -18.25 -3.60
C ASN A 70 10.00 -18.57 -2.20
N ASP A 71 10.75 -18.33 -1.12
CA ASP A 71 10.30 -18.55 0.27
C ASP A 71 9.10 -17.69 0.66
N PHE A 72 9.00 -16.48 0.09
CA PHE A 72 7.87 -15.58 0.32
C PHE A 72 6.51 -16.23 -0.01
N TYR A 73 6.43 -16.96 -1.13
CA TYR A 73 5.20 -17.58 -1.61
C TYR A 73 4.78 -18.81 -0.78
N ARG A 74 5.64 -19.31 0.11
CA ARG A 74 5.33 -20.44 1.00
C ARG A 74 4.60 -20.02 2.27
N SER A 75 4.43 -18.73 2.50
CA SER A 75 3.81 -18.24 3.72
C SER A 75 2.33 -18.66 3.85
N SER A 76 1.94 -19.11 5.05
CA SER A 76 0.53 -19.38 5.38
C SER A 76 -0.35 -18.12 5.39
N PHE A 77 0.24 -16.92 5.41
CA PHE A 77 -0.45 -15.62 5.41
C PHE A 77 -0.11 -14.79 4.17
N LEU A 78 0.08 -15.45 3.02
CA LEU A 78 0.58 -14.85 1.78
C LEU A 78 -0.12 -13.53 1.39
N MET A 79 -1.44 -13.46 1.50
CA MET A 79 -2.19 -12.25 1.12
C MET A 79 -1.91 -11.05 2.04
N HIS A 80 -1.74 -11.29 3.35
CA HIS A 80 -1.39 -10.25 4.31
C HIS A 80 0.03 -9.77 4.07
N HIS A 81 0.98 -10.70 3.94
CA HIS A 81 2.38 -10.35 3.68
C HIS A 81 2.56 -9.68 2.32
N LEU A 82 1.78 -10.05 1.30
CA LEU A 82 1.81 -9.39 0.01
C LEU A 82 1.25 -7.97 0.09
N SER A 83 0.19 -7.74 0.86
CA SER A 83 -0.31 -6.39 1.13
C SER A 83 0.74 -5.54 1.84
N ASP A 84 1.39 -6.08 2.87
CA ASP A 84 2.45 -5.39 3.61
C ASP A 84 3.65 -5.06 2.71
N LEU A 85 4.08 -6.02 1.91
CA LEU A 85 5.17 -5.84 0.95
C LEU A 85 4.83 -4.76 -0.08
N LEU A 86 3.65 -4.83 -0.71
CA LEU A 86 3.26 -3.88 -1.76
C LEU A 86 3.08 -2.47 -1.23
N ARG A 87 2.60 -2.31 0.01
CA ARG A 87 2.57 -1.03 0.72
C ARG A 87 3.95 -0.40 0.79
N LEU A 88 4.91 -1.13 1.36
CA LEU A 88 6.27 -0.63 1.57
C LEU A 88 7.02 -0.40 0.24
N LEU A 89 6.87 -1.30 -0.73
CA LEU A 89 7.44 -1.14 -2.07
C LEU A 89 6.93 0.10 -2.77
N THR A 90 5.62 0.37 -2.67
CA THR A 90 5.01 1.55 -3.31
C THR A 90 5.53 2.84 -2.70
N LEU A 91 5.60 2.92 -1.38
CA LEU A 91 6.13 4.09 -0.67
C LEU A 91 7.62 4.30 -0.93
N TYR A 92 8.41 3.23 -1.03
CA TYR A 92 9.83 3.35 -1.42
C TYR A 92 9.97 3.93 -2.83
N ARG A 93 9.18 3.44 -3.79
CA ARG A 93 9.28 3.89 -5.19
C ARG A 93 8.84 5.32 -5.40
N TYR A 94 7.78 5.75 -4.71
CA TYR A 94 7.07 6.98 -5.07
C TYR A 94 6.88 7.96 -3.93
N GLY A 95 7.18 7.56 -2.69
CA GLY A 95 6.74 8.28 -1.50
C GLY A 95 5.21 8.42 -1.48
N GLY A 96 4.75 9.54 -0.92
CA GLY A 96 3.34 9.88 -0.82
C GLY A 96 2.67 9.24 0.39
N ILE A 97 1.38 8.97 0.27
CA ILE A 97 0.54 8.47 1.36
C ILE A 97 -0.08 7.14 0.96
N TYR A 98 0.13 6.14 1.79
CA TYR A 98 -0.57 4.87 1.71
C TYR A 98 -1.73 4.84 2.70
N LEU A 99 -2.84 4.21 2.28
CA LEU A 99 -4.01 3.94 3.10
C LEU A 99 -4.46 2.49 2.89
N ASP A 100 -4.80 1.80 3.98
CA ASP A 100 -5.51 0.52 3.89
C ASP A 100 -6.90 0.72 3.29
N MET A 101 -7.42 -0.32 2.63
CA MET A 101 -8.71 -0.31 1.94
C MET A 101 -9.94 -0.27 2.88
N ASP A 102 -9.71 -0.19 4.19
CA ASP A 102 -10.73 -0.02 5.24
C ASP A 102 -10.59 1.31 5.99
N VAL A 103 -9.68 2.20 5.55
CA VAL A 103 -9.51 3.54 6.10
C VAL A 103 -10.41 4.52 5.35
N MET A 104 -11.36 5.12 6.08
CA MET A 104 -12.16 6.25 5.56
C MET A 104 -11.57 7.57 6.01
N LEU A 105 -11.39 8.49 5.06
CA LEU A 105 -10.96 9.85 5.37
C LEU A 105 -12.15 10.73 5.65
N LEU A 106 -12.05 11.52 6.73
CA LEU A 106 -13.06 12.51 7.11
C LEU A 106 -12.62 13.95 6.77
N ARG A 107 -11.34 14.12 6.42
CA ARG A 107 -10.70 15.40 6.12
C ARG A 107 -9.55 15.20 5.14
N THR A 108 -9.13 16.31 4.55
CA THR A 108 -8.01 16.34 3.61
C THR A 108 -6.67 16.02 4.30
N PHE A 109 -5.76 15.43 3.54
CA PHE A 109 -4.33 15.30 3.83
C PHE A 109 -3.49 16.30 3.03
N GLU A 110 -4.08 17.15 2.19
CA GLU A 110 -3.35 18.06 1.31
C GLU A 110 -2.42 19.01 2.09
N ASP A 111 -2.80 19.38 3.32
CA ASP A 111 -2.02 20.26 4.20
C ASP A 111 -1.04 19.51 5.12
N LEU A 112 -1.00 18.17 5.06
CA LEU A 112 -0.20 17.36 5.97
C LEU A 112 1.21 17.13 5.39
N HIS A 113 2.22 17.58 6.13
CA HIS A 113 3.60 17.24 5.82
C HIS A 113 3.83 15.73 5.95
N LEU A 114 4.59 15.15 5.02
CA LEU A 114 4.95 13.73 5.01
C LEU A 114 5.94 13.38 6.14
N ASN A 115 6.27 12.09 6.24
CA ASN A 115 7.05 11.45 7.32
C ASN A 115 6.27 11.23 8.61
N TYR A 116 5.13 10.56 8.50
CA TYR A 116 4.27 10.18 9.61
C TYR A 116 3.74 8.74 9.47
N ALA A 117 3.32 8.19 10.60
CA ALA A 117 2.64 6.90 10.68
C ALA A 117 1.46 6.99 11.66
N CYS A 118 0.51 6.08 11.52
CA CYS A 118 -0.67 6.04 12.40
C CYS A 118 -0.30 5.49 13.78
N SER A 119 -0.71 6.18 14.85
CA SER A 119 -0.63 5.63 16.21
C SER A 119 -1.81 4.70 16.47
N MET A 120 -1.52 3.48 16.94
CA MET A 120 -2.50 2.51 17.42
C MET A 120 -2.47 2.49 18.95
N GLY A 121 -2.78 3.64 19.56
CA GLY A 121 -2.78 3.84 21.01
C GLY A 121 -1.39 3.98 21.62
N ASN A 122 -1.31 3.78 22.94
CA ASN A 122 -0.22 4.30 23.77
C ASN A 122 1.18 3.70 23.50
N GLN A 123 1.30 2.58 22.76
CA GLN A 123 2.59 1.87 22.61
C GLN A 123 2.78 1.20 21.25
N SER A 124 1.95 1.48 20.25
CA SER A 124 2.11 0.83 18.94
C SER A 124 1.83 1.76 17.78
N ILE A 125 2.53 1.52 16.68
CA ILE A 125 2.40 2.22 15.41
C ILE A 125 1.77 1.23 14.42
N SER A 126 0.73 1.67 13.73
CA SER A 126 0.09 0.91 12.66
C SER A 126 0.69 1.30 11.31
N ASN A 127 0.75 0.33 10.39
CA ASN A 127 1.12 0.54 9.00
C ASN A 127 -0.11 0.82 8.09
N SER A 128 -1.31 0.96 8.67
CA SER A 128 -2.55 1.20 7.92
C SER A 128 -2.62 2.58 7.26
N ILE A 129 -1.87 3.56 7.80
CA ILE A 129 -1.65 4.87 7.18
C ILE A 129 -0.19 5.23 7.36
N LEU A 130 0.49 5.49 6.25
CA LEU A 130 1.89 5.91 6.22
C LEU A 130 2.04 7.05 5.21
N GLY A 131 2.65 8.15 5.62
CA GLY A 131 3.06 9.23 4.73
C GLY A 131 4.57 9.32 4.72
N LEU A 132 5.24 9.13 3.57
CA LEU A 132 6.69 9.15 3.45
C LEU A 132 7.13 10.04 2.30
N GLU A 133 8.12 10.89 2.53
CA GLU A 133 8.72 11.65 1.44
C GLU A 133 9.42 10.74 0.41
N PRO A 134 9.34 11.05 -0.88
CA PRO A 134 9.96 10.24 -1.94
C PRO A 134 11.49 10.30 -1.95
N LYS A 135 12.09 11.23 -1.20
CA LYS A 135 13.54 11.46 -1.09
C LYS A 135 13.89 11.85 0.34
N GLY A 136 15.18 11.86 0.67
CA GLY A 136 15.64 12.28 2.00
C GLY A 136 15.25 11.28 3.08
N PHE A 137 14.81 11.77 4.22
CA PHE A 137 14.51 10.94 5.40
C PHE A 137 13.39 9.94 5.14
N GLY A 138 12.28 10.35 4.51
CA GLY A 138 11.16 9.45 4.23
C GLY A 138 11.53 8.25 3.37
N HIS A 139 12.35 8.47 2.35
CA HIS A 139 12.84 7.39 1.49
C HIS A 139 13.82 6.46 2.21
N GLN A 140 14.73 7.01 3.04
CA GLN A 140 15.62 6.20 3.88
C GLN A 140 14.83 5.33 4.86
N LEU A 141 13.75 5.88 5.44
CA LEU A 141 12.85 5.14 6.30
C LEU A 141 12.11 4.04 5.52
N ALA A 142 11.60 4.32 4.32
CA ALA A 142 10.97 3.32 3.46
C ALA A 142 11.92 2.17 3.11
N GLU A 143 13.17 2.48 2.77
CA GLU A 143 14.22 1.49 2.54
C GLU A 143 14.48 0.62 3.78
N TRP A 144 14.62 1.25 4.96
CA TRP A 144 14.83 0.52 6.20
C TRP A 144 13.66 -0.42 6.52
N LEU A 145 12.42 0.04 6.38
CA LEU A 145 11.21 -0.77 6.59
C LEU A 145 11.15 -1.96 5.62
N LEU A 146 11.52 -1.78 4.35
CA LEU A 146 11.60 -2.88 3.38
C LEU A 146 12.63 -3.94 3.76
N GLN A 147 13.82 -3.50 4.17
CA GLN A 147 14.88 -4.42 4.60
C GLN A 147 14.51 -5.14 5.90
N ASP A 148 13.87 -4.45 6.83
CA ASP A 148 13.36 -5.03 8.08
C ASP A 148 12.26 -6.06 7.81
N PHE A 149 11.28 -5.72 6.97
CA PHE A 149 10.23 -6.64 6.53
C PHE A 149 10.81 -7.93 5.96
N ARG A 150 11.81 -7.84 5.08
CA ARG A 150 12.53 -9.01 4.55
C ARG A 150 13.12 -9.88 5.66
N LYS A 151 13.85 -9.26 6.61
CA LYS A 151 14.55 -9.99 7.69
C LYS A 151 13.56 -10.71 8.60
N ASN A 152 12.51 -10.02 9.03
CA ASN A 152 11.57 -10.54 10.02
C ASN A 152 10.58 -11.54 9.42
N LEU A 153 10.23 -11.42 8.14
CA LEU A 153 9.37 -12.44 7.49
C LEU A 153 10.08 -13.80 7.37
N MET A 154 11.40 -13.81 7.14
CA MET A 154 12.17 -15.06 7.09
C MET A 154 12.26 -15.74 8.46
N TYR A 155 12.30 -14.98 9.55
CA TYR A 155 12.33 -15.53 10.91
C TYR A 155 11.10 -16.40 11.19
N TYR A 156 9.90 -15.93 10.86
CA TYR A 156 8.66 -16.69 11.05
C TYR A 156 8.43 -17.83 10.04
N ALA A 157 9.12 -17.82 8.89
CA ALA A 157 9.02 -18.86 7.87
C ALA A 157 9.97 -20.06 8.13
N ILE A 158 11.00 -19.88 8.95
CA ILE A 158 12.02 -20.91 9.25
C ILE A 158 11.73 -21.61 10.59
N GLU A 159 10.96 -21.00 11.50
CA GLU A 159 10.62 -21.56 12.82
C GLU A 159 9.30 -22.38 12.86
N ARG A 160 8.83 -22.94 11.74
CA ARG A 160 7.73 -23.92 11.71
C ARG A 160 8.03 -25.14 10.86
#